data_AF-A0A6G0ZGW9-F1
#
_entry.id   AF-A0A6G0ZGW9-F1
#
_cell.length_a   1.000
_cell.length_b   1.000
_cell.length_c   1.000
_cell.angle_alpha   90.00
_cell.angle_beta   90.00
_cell.angle_gamma   90.00
#
_symmetry.space_group_name_H-M   'P 1'
#
loop_
_entity.id
_entity.type
_entity.pdbx_description
1 polymer ?
#
loop_
_entity_poly.entity_id
_entity_poly.type
_entity_poly.pdbx_seq_one_letter_code
_entity_poly.pdbx_strand_id
1 'polypeptide(L)'
;MDRRKGPRSPKYSISLWNCYESASTLLPKTKNTVDGWHRGFSSLLGYAYHPTLWIFIEVLKDRQHLEDIKQEQFISDCSKKIRNLTLSYNTNYVSE
;
A
#
# COMPACT_ATOMS: atom_id res chain seq x y z
N MET A 1 38.84 0.74 -0.45
CA MET A 1 38.33 0.70 0.93
C MET A 1 36.87 0.31 0.88
N ASP A 2 36.58 -0.98 0.98
CA ASP A 2 35.21 -1.52 0.91
C ASP A 2 34.46 -1.22 2.23
N ARG A 3 33.41 -0.40 2.15
CA ARG A 3 32.66 0.15 3.30
C ARG A 3 31.33 -0.57 3.53
N ARG A 4 31.26 -1.89 3.32
CA ARG A 4 30.09 -2.69 3.72
C ARG A 4 30.52 -4.02 4.33
N LYS A 5 31.04 -3.96 5.56
CA LYS A 5 31.03 -5.15 6.42
C LYS A 5 29.58 -5.63 6.48
N GLY A 6 29.34 -6.89 6.11
CA GLY A 6 28.01 -7.49 6.04
C GLY A 6 27.22 -7.39 7.35
N PRO A 7 25.95 -7.81 7.34
CA PRO A 7 25.08 -7.71 8.51
C PRO A 7 25.75 -8.36 9.72
N ARG A 8 25.87 -7.63 10.83
CA ARG A 8 26.38 -8.18 12.08
C ARG A 8 25.34 -9.15 12.65
N SER A 9 25.82 -10.27 13.18
CA SER A 9 24.96 -11.20 13.91
C SER A 9 24.32 -10.50 15.11
N PRO A 10 23.05 -10.81 15.44
CA PRO A 10 22.36 -10.21 16.56
C PRO A 10 23.09 -10.41 17.89
N LYS A 11 23.06 -9.40 18.76
CA LYS A 11 23.64 -9.49 20.11
C LYS A 11 22.85 -10.42 21.03
N TYR A 12 21.56 -10.60 20.77
CA TYR A 12 20.65 -11.40 21.57
C TYR A 12 19.93 -12.44 20.70
N SER A 13 19.65 -13.59 21.29
CA SER A 13 18.87 -14.66 20.65
C SER A 13 17.54 -14.12 20.12
N ILE A 14 17.12 -14.60 18.95
CA ILE A 14 15.87 -14.18 18.29
C ILE A 14 14.65 -14.42 19.17
N SER A 15 14.70 -15.44 20.04
CA SER A 15 13.66 -15.75 21.04
C SER A 15 13.39 -14.63 22.05
N LEU A 16 14.36 -13.74 22.28
CA LEU A 16 14.22 -12.61 23.20
C LEU A 16 13.70 -11.34 22.51
N TRP A 17 13.47 -11.39 21.19
CA TRP A 17 13.00 -10.22 20.47
C TRP A 17 11.52 -10.01 20.75
N ASN A 18 11.12 -8.76 21.00
CA ASN A 18 9.71 -8.38 21.11
C ASN A 18 8.89 -8.73 19.85
N CYS A 19 9.56 -8.91 18.72
CA CYS A 19 8.99 -9.31 17.44
C CYS A 19 9.25 -10.78 17.09
N TYR A 20 9.65 -11.64 18.05
CA TYR A 20 9.95 -13.05 17.81
C TYR A 20 8.82 -13.76 17.05
N GLU A 21 7.60 -13.73 17.60
CA GLU A 21 6.42 -14.36 16.97
C GLU A 21 6.11 -13.77 15.58
N SER A 22 6.36 -12.48 15.41
CA SER A 22 6.19 -11.81 14.14
C SER A 22 7.24 -12.19 13.08
N ALA A 23 8.45 -12.54 13.51
CA ALA A 23 9.55 -12.92 12.64
C ALA A 23 9.53 -14.42 12.32
N SER A 24 9.06 -15.24 13.27
CA SER A 24 8.90 -16.70 13.12
C SER A 24 7.74 -17.05 12.20
N THR A 25 6.63 -16.31 12.27
CA THR A 25 5.42 -16.63 11.51
C THR A 25 5.52 -16.33 10.02
N LEU A 26 6.52 -15.54 9.56
CA LEU A 26 6.71 -15.10 8.17
C LEU A 26 5.42 -14.59 7.50
N LEU A 27 4.40 -14.25 8.29
CA LEU A 27 3.13 -13.81 7.78
C LEU A 27 3.31 -12.45 7.15
N PRO A 28 2.75 -12.21 5.95
CA PRO A 28 2.73 -10.88 5.37
C PRO A 28 1.97 -9.97 6.34
N LYS A 29 2.72 -9.16 7.11
CA LYS A 29 2.09 -8.16 7.97
C LYS A 29 1.31 -7.22 7.06
N THR A 30 0.05 -6.99 7.39
CA THR A 30 -0.80 -5.92 6.83
C THR A 30 -0.31 -4.53 7.25
N LYS A 31 1.01 -4.31 7.24
CA LYS A 31 1.69 -3.08 7.64
C LYS A 31 2.09 -2.21 6.44
N ASN A 32 1.80 -2.62 5.22
CA ASN A 32 2.25 -1.91 4.01
C ASN A 32 1.36 -0.69 3.67
N THR A 33 0.05 -0.80 3.85
CA THR A 33 -0.87 0.22 3.32
C THR A 33 -0.86 1.51 4.14
N VAL A 34 -0.96 1.41 5.47
CA VAL A 34 -0.95 2.58 6.36
C VAL A 34 0.44 3.23 6.40
N ASP A 35 1.51 2.44 6.52
CA ASP A 35 2.88 2.97 6.47
C ASP A 35 3.19 3.57 5.09
N GLY A 36 2.67 2.97 4.01
CA GLY A 36 2.76 3.51 2.65
C GLY A 36 1.99 4.83 2.48
N TRP A 37 0.80 4.92 3.08
CA TRP A 37 0.01 6.14 3.09
C TRP A 37 0.73 7.26 3.85
N HIS A 38 1.26 6.98 5.05
CA HIS A 38 2.04 7.95 5.83
C HIS A 38 3.32 8.40 5.11
N ARG A 39 4.02 7.49 4.43
CA ARG A 39 5.21 7.84 3.61
C ARG A 39 4.84 8.73 2.44
N GLY A 40 3.76 8.41 1.72
CA GLY A 40 3.27 9.25 0.62
C GLY A 40 2.83 10.63 1.09
N PHE A 41 2.12 10.70 2.20
CA PHE A 41 1.71 11.96 2.85
C PHE A 41 2.91 12.81 3.28
N SER A 42 3.89 12.19 3.94
CA SER A 42 5.13 12.86 4.37
C SER A 42 5.96 13.35 3.18
N SER A 43 5.97 12.61 2.07
CA SER A 43 6.63 13.03 0.83
C SER A 43 6.00 14.27 0.22
N LEU A 44 4.68 14.43 0.32
CA LEU A 44 3.96 15.61 -0.16
C LEU A 44 4.20 16.83 0.74
N LEU A 45 4.25 16.62 2.06
CA LEU A 45 4.58 17.69 3.02
C LEU A 45 6.06 18.10 2.97
N GLY A 46 6.97 17.18 2.68
CA GLY A 46 8.43 17.37 2.74
C GLY A 46 8.99 18.41 1.75
N TYR A 47 8.19 18.92 0.81
CA TYR A 47 8.59 19.99 -0.10
C TYR A 47 8.60 21.38 0.58
N ALA A 48 7.90 21.53 1.72
CA ALA A 48 7.88 22.76 2.51
C ALA A 48 8.76 22.60 3.76
N TYR A 49 9.81 23.41 3.87
CA TYR A 49 10.70 23.42 5.05
C TYR A 49 9.94 23.69 6.37
N HIS A 50 8.82 24.40 6.28
CA HIS A 50 7.85 24.63 7.36
C HIS A 50 6.43 24.61 6.79
N PRO A 51 5.74 23.45 6.75
CA PRO A 51 4.37 23.40 6.27
C PRO A 51 3.48 24.22 7.21
N THR A 52 2.78 25.21 6.66
CA THR A 52 1.74 25.92 7.39
C THR A 52 0.48 25.04 7.49
N LEU A 53 -0.43 25.38 8.41
CA LEU A 53 -1.73 24.70 8.49
C LEU A 53 -2.48 24.72 7.15
N TRP A 54 -2.31 25.77 6.36
CA TRP A 54 -2.89 25.86 5.04
C TRP A 54 -2.34 24.80 4.08
N ILE A 55 -1.02 24.67 3.98
CA ILE A 55 -0.37 23.64 3.15
C ILE A 55 -0.79 22.24 3.61
N PHE A 56 -0.90 22.03 4.92
CA PHE A 56 -1.37 20.75 5.47
C PHE A 56 -2.79 20.39 5.00
N ILE A 57 -3.71 21.36 5.02
CA ILE A 57 -5.10 21.16 4.56
C ILE A 57 -5.14 20.85 3.06
N GLU A 58 -4.39 21.58 2.25
CA GLU A 58 -4.35 21.34 0.80
C GLU A 58 -3.78 19.95 0.48
N VAL A 59 -2.69 19.55 1.13
CA VAL A 59 -2.12 18.21 0.96
C VAL A 59 -3.09 17.11 1.40
N LEU A 60 -3.89 17.34 2.44
CA LEU A 60 -4.95 16.38 2.84
C LEU A 60 -6.02 16.21 1.76
N LYS A 61 -6.46 17.30 1.13
CA LYS A 61 -7.42 17.24 0.01
C LYS A 61 -6.84 16.47 -1.17
N ASP A 62 -5.58 16.74 -1.53
CA ASP A 62 -4.90 16.05 -2.62
C ASP A 62 -4.79 14.53 -2.36
N ARG A 63 -4.46 14.14 -1.12
CA ARG A 63 -4.44 12.73 -0.73
C ARG A 63 -5.80 12.07 -0.84
N GLN A 64 -6.85 12.74 -0.37
CA GLN A 64 -8.21 12.21 -0.46
C GLN A 64 -8.60 11.99 -1.93
N HIS A 65 -8.36 13.00 -2.77
CA HIS A 65 -8.65 12.92 -4.20
C HIS A 65 -7.93 11.75 -4.90
N LEU A 66 -6.67 11.50 -4.56
CA LEU A 66 -5.92 10.37 -5.11
C LEU A 66 -6.48 9.00 -4.69
N GLU A 67 -7.02 8.88 -3.47
CA GLU A 67 -7.67 7.64 -3.03
C GLU A 67 -9.04 7.45 -3.69
N ASP A 68 -9.81 8.53 -3.87
CA ASP A 68 -11.10 8.49 -4.57
C ASP A 68 -10.93 8.00 -6.01
N ILE A 69 -9.93 8.51 -6.74
CA ILE A 69 -9.61 8.06 -8.11
C ILE A 69 -9.29 6.56 -8.13
N LYS A 70 -8.49 6.06 -7.19
CA LYS A 70 -8.15 4.62 -7.13
C LYS A 70 -9.40 3.77 -6.87
N GLN A 71 -10.28 4.23 -5.99
CA GLN A 71 -11.52 3.56 -5.69
C GLN A 71 -12.45 3.51 -6.91
N GLU A 72 -12.60 4.62 -7.63
CA GLU A 72 -13.38 4.69 -8.86
C GLU A 72 -12.83 3.76 -9.96
N GLN A 73 -11.51 3.73 -10.13
CA GLN A 73 -10.84 2.82 -11.06
C GLN A 73 -11.11 1.36 -10.71
N PHE A 74 -10.97 0.99 -9.44
CA PHE A 74 -11.25 -0.35 -8.96
C PHE A 74 -12.70 -0.77 -9.24
N ILE A 75 -13.67 0.10 -8.95
CA ILE A 75 -15.10 -0.15 -9.22
C ILE A 75 -15.34 -0.34 -10.72
N SER A 76 -14.75 0.52 -11.56
CA SER A 76 -14.83 0.44 -13.02
C SER A 76 -14.31 -0.89 -13.55
N ASP A 77 -13.16 -1.35 -13.05
CA ASP A 77 -12.53 -2.59 -13.48
C ASP A 77 -13.28 -3.83 -13.00
N CYS A 78 -13.80 -3.82 -11.77
CA CYS A 78 -14.71 -4.85 -11.29
C CYS A 78 -15.96 -4.96 -12.16
N SER A 79 -16.58 -3.82 -12.50
CA SER A 79 -17.76 -3.77 -13.37
C SER A 79 -17.48 -4.32 -14.76
N LYS A 80 -16.35 -3.94 -15.38
CA LYS A 80 -15.90 -4.52 -16.67
C LYS A 80 -15.73 -6.03 -16.58
N LYS A 81 -15.08 -6.54 -15.52
CA LYS A 81 -14.84 -7.97 -15.34
C LYS A 81 -16.16 -8.75 -15.21
N ILE A 82 -17.10 -8.24 -14.43
CA ILE A 82 -18.45 -8.84 -14.28
C ILE A 82 -19.16 -8.86 -15.63
N ARG A 83 -19.19 -7.75 -16.38
CA ARG A 83 -19.82 -7.70 -17.71
C ARG A 83 -19.21 -8.72 -18.68
N ASN A 84 -17.90 -8.85 -18.69
CA ASN A 84 -17.21 -9.82 -19.55
C ASN A 84 -17.57 -11.27 -19.19
N LEU A 85 -17.68 -11.58 -17.90
CA LEU A 85 -18.13 -12.90 -17.43
C LEU A 85 -19.58 -13.19 -17.85
N THR A 86 -20.48 -12.22 -17.69
CA THR A 86 -21.89 -12.36 -18.09
C THR A 86 -22.04 -12.55 -19.60
N LEU A 87 -21.29 -11.78 -20.41
CA LEU A 87 -21.29 -11.93 -21.86
C LEU A 87 -20.77 -13.31 -22.29
N SER A 88 -19.67 -13.77 -21.71
CA SER A 88 -19.12 -15.10 -21.97
C SER A 88 -20.10 -16.20 -21.61
N TYR A 89 -20.77 -16.12 -20.46
CA TYR A 89 -21.82 -17.06 -20.07
C TYR A 89 -22.92 -17.09 -21.14
N ASN A 90 -23.52 -15.94 -21.47
CA ASN A 90 -24.62 -15.87 -22.43
C ASN A 90 -24.27 -16.38 -23.83
N THR A 91 -23.05 -16.14 -24.34
CA THR A 91 -22.62 -16.69 -25.64
C THR A 91 -22.51 -18.21 -25.66
N ASN A 92 -22.17 -18.84 -24.53
CA ASN A 92 -22.04 -20.29 -24.44
C ASN A 92 -23.41 -21.01 -24.39
N TYR A 93 -24.48 -20.34 -23.95
CA TYR A 93 -25.84 -20.93 -23.90
C TYR A 93 -26.73 -20.61 -25.10
N VAL A 94 -26.32 -19.68 -25.98
CA VAL A 94 -27.07 -19.29 -27.20
C VAL A 94 -26.53 -20.01 -28.45
N SER A 95 -25.44 -20.78 -28.32
CA SER A 95 -24.78 -21.49 -29.42
C SER A 95 -25.08 -23.01 -29.48
N GLU A 96 -26.00 -23.51 -28.66
CA GLU A 96 -26.59 -24.86 -28.71
C GLU A 96 -28.03 -24.79 -29.25
#